data_AF-A0A255RIC5-F1
#
_entry.id   AF-A0A255RIC5-F1
#
_cell.length_a   1.000
_cell.length_b   1.000
_cell.length_c   1.000
_cell.angle_alpha   90.00
_cell.angle_beta   90.00
_cell.angle_gamma   90.00
#
_symmetry.space_group_name_H-M   'P 1'
#
loop_
_entity.id
_entity.type
_entity.pdbx_description
1 polymer ?
#
loop_
_entity_poly.entity_id
_entity_poly.type
_entity_poly.pdbx_seq_one_letter_code
_entity_poly.pdbx_strand_id
1 'polypeptide(L)'
;MAKNKNQKRKDAISLKNAQEALRFQVQWGLKKLGVAEGGVLYKLAIVELEYIAELGLTQDLLTMKKLIDGVEQKFGASVTADKAPFAQSIVCIALGIARVSDVSNIGLPMNWADAIAQKLLPVYFSDTVRNNAVAWAKQNGFNTSTYLGKPIAKFSNIYLIIDRTIEA
;
A
#
# COMPACT_ATOMS: atom_id res chain seq x y z
N MET A 1 -2.87 -22.10 31.09
CA MET A 1 -3.65 -22.07 29.82
C MET A 1 -4.47 -20.79 29.59
N ALA A 2 -4.89 -20.04 30.63
CA ALA A 2 -5.69 -18.81 30.47
C ALA A 2 -4.94 -17.62 29.80
N LYS A 3 -3.63 -17.46 30.05
CA LYS A 3 -2.81 -16.36 29.50
C LYS A 3 -2.74 -16.38 27.96
N ASN A 4 -2.68 -17.57 27.35
CA ASN A 4 -2.63 -17.74 25.91
C ASN A 4 -3.99 -17.47 25.23
N LYS A 5 -5.11 -17.78 25.90
CA LYS A 5 -6.47 -17.48 25.42
C LYS A 5 -6.77 -15.98 25.39
N ASN A 6 -6.32 -15.26 26.42
CA ASN A 6 -6.47 -13.79 26.48
C ASN A 6 -5.61 -13.08 25.41
N GLN A 7 -4.42 -13.59 25.12
CA GLN A 7 -3.57 -13.06 24.05
C GLN A 7 -4.24 -13.22 22.67
N LYS A 8 -4.70 -14.43 22.35
CA LYS A 8 -5.42 -14.68 21.07
C LYS A 8 -6.64 -13.79 20.88
N ARG A 9 -7.41 -13.54 21.95
CA ARG A 9 -8.55 -12.61 21.90
C ARG A 9 -8.11 -11.18 21.62
N LYS A 10 -7.03 -10.73 22.27
CA LYS A 10 -6.47 -9.39 22.06
C LYS A 10 -5.97 -9.22 20.62
N ASP A 11 -5.28 -10.22 20.08
CA ASP A 11 -4.75 -10.19 18.71
C ASP A 11 -5.88 -10.16 17.67
N ALA A 12 -6.94 -10.95 17.90
CA ALA A 12 -8.13 -10.93 17.04
C ALA A 12 -8.85 -9.57 17.03
N ILE A 13 -8.98 -8.93 18.20
CA ILE A 13 -9.55 -7.57 18.30
C ILE A 13 -8.65 -6.56 17.58
N SER A 14 -7.33 -6.65 17.78
CA SER A 14 -6.38 -5.76 17.12
C SER A 14 -6.44 -5.87 15.60
N LEU A 15 -6.56 -7.10 15.08
CA LEU A 15 -6.70 -7.34 13.65
C LEU A 15 -7.99 -6.75 13.10
N LYS A 16 -9.12 -6.97 13.79
CA LYS A 16 -10.41 -6.41 13.38
C LYS A 16 -10.37 -4.88 13.35
N ASN A 17 -9.79 -4.26 14.36
CA ASN A 17 -9.62 -2.80 14.41
C ASN A 17 -8.75 -2.29 13.24
N ALA A 18 -7.69 -3.02 12.87
CA ALA A 18 -6.86 -2.67 11.73
C ALA A 18 -7.61 -2.80 10.40
N GLN A 19 -8.45 -3.82 10.24
CA GLN A 19 -9.30 -4.01 9.05
C GLN A 19 -10.34 -2.89 8.92
N GLU A 20 -11.00 -2.51 10.02
CA GLU A 20 -11.94 -1.39 10.05
C GLU A 20 -11.25 -0.06 9.75
N ALA A 21 -10.06 0.17 10.32
CA ALA A 21 -9.26 1.36 10.03
C ALA A 21 -8.85 1.43 8.55
N LEU A 22 -8.42 0.30 7.97
CA LEU A 22 -8.09 0.22 6.54
C LEU A 22 -9.31 0.53 5.68
N ARG A 23 -10.46 -0.09 5.96
CA ARG A 23 -11.73 0.16 5.25
C ARG A 23 -12.12 1.63 5.28
N PHE A 24 -12.04 2.26 6.46
CA PHE A 24 -12.35 3.68 6.60
C PHE A 24 -11.42 4.56 5.75
N GLN A 25 -10.11 4.28 5.77
CA GLN A 25 -9.14 5.03 4.98
C GLN A 25 -9.37 4.86 3.47
N VAL A 26 -9.71 3.66 3.02
CA VAL A 26 -10.06 3.39 1.61
C VAL A 26 -11.33 4.14 1.22
N GLN A 27 -12.42 4.04 2.00
CA GLN A 27 -13.67 4.74 1.69
C GLN A 27 -13.47 6.26 1.60
N TRP A 28 -12.67 6.82 2.51
CA TRP A 28 -12.33 8.24 2.46
C TRP A 28 -11.48 8.60 1.24
N GLY A 29 -10.52 7.75 0.89
CA GLY A 29 -9.70 7.88 -0.32
C GLY A 29 -10.55 7.85 -1.60
N LEU A 30 -11.49 6.91 -1.70
CA LEU A 30 -12.43 6.81 -2.82
C LEU A 30 -13.27 8.08 -2.96
N LYS A 31 -13.78 8.62 -1.84
CA LYS A 31 -14.52 9.87 -1.84
C LYS A 31 -13.69 11.04 -2.38
N LYS A 32 -12.41 11.11 -2.02
CA LYS A 32 -11.49 12.13 -2.55
C LYS A 32 -11.23 12.00 -4.05
N LEU A 33 -11.26 10.78 -4.56
CA LEU A 33 -11.13 10.48 -5.99
C LEU A 33 -12.43 10.71 -6.76
N GLY A 34 -13.50 11.19 -6.11
CA GLY A 34 -14.80 11.40 -6.75
C GLY A 34 -15.57 10.11 -7.05
N VAL A 35 -15.15 8.97 -6.49
CA VAL A 35 -15.84 7.69 -6.68
C VAL A 35 -17.15 7.70 -5.89
N ALA A 36 -18.27 7.55 -6.60
CA ALA A 36 -19.59 7.49 -6.00
C ALA A 36 -19.75 6.26 -5.09
N GLU A 37 -20.32 6.46 -3.91
CA GLU A 37 -20.69 5.38 -3.01
C GLU A 37 -21.71 4.45 -3.69
N GLY A 38 -21.48 3.13 -3.60
CA GLY A 38 -22.29 2.13 -4.30
C GLY A 38 -22.02 1.99 -5.81
N GLY A 39 -21.16 2.84 -6.39
CA GLY A 39 -20.69 2.71 -7.78
C GLY A 39 -19.83 1.46 -8.01
N VAL A 40 -19.51 1.17 -9.28
CA VAL A 40 -18.75 -0.04 -9.66
C VAL A 40 -17.39 -0.08 -8.97
N LEU A 41 -16.62 1.01 -9.03
CA LEU A 41 -15.29 1.09 -8.40
C LEU A 41 -15.37 0.99 -6.87
N TYR A 42 -16.41 1.54 -6.25
CA TYR A 42 -16.64 1.40 -4.82
C TYR A 42 -16.86 -0.07 -4.45
N LYS A 43 -17.74 -0.78 -5.17
CA LYS A 43 -18.01 -2.21 -4.95
C LYS A 43 -16.76 -3.06 -5.18
N LEU A 44 -15.97 -2.76 -6.21
CA LEU A 44 -14.69 -3.43 -6.46
C LEU A 44 -13.72 -3.24 -5.29
N ALA A 45 -13.61 -2.02 -4.75
CA ALA A 45 -12.76 -1.76 -3.59
C ALA A 45 -13.21 -2.52 -2.33
N ILE A 46 -14.51 -2.69 -2.12
CA ILE A 46 -15.04 -3.47 -1.01
C ILE A 46 -14.67 -4.96 -1.14
N VAL A 47 -14.84 -5.53 -2.33
CA VAL A 47 -14.45 -6.93 -2.59
C VAL A 47 -12.93 -7.11 -2.45
N GLU A 48 -12.16 -6.16 -2.97
CA GLU A 48 -10.70 -6.19 -2.85
C GLU A 48 -10.23 -6.10 -1.39
N LEU A 49 -10.88 -5.28 -0.56
CA LEU A 49 -10.60 -5.17 0.87
C LEU A 49 -10.81 -6.50 1.62
N GLU A 50 -11.85 -7.25 1.26
CA GLU A 50 -12.12 -8.58 1.83
C GLU A 50 -11.00 -9.55 1.45
N TYR A 51 -10.60 -9.57 0.18
CA TYR A 51 -9.52 -10.40 -0.31
C TYR A 51 -8.15 -10.06 0.34
N ILE A 52 -7.84 -8.78 0.49
CA ILE A 52 -6.65 -8.29 1.21
C ILE A 52 -6.65 -8.74 2.67
N ALA A 53 -7.82 -8.72 3.33
CA ALA A 53 -7.98 -9.15 4.70
C ALA A 53 -7.75 -10.66 4.87
N GLU A 54 -8.29 -11.48 3.96
CA GLU A 54 -8.06 -12.93 3.92
C GLU A 54 -6.59 -13.29 3.73
N LEU A 55 -5.87 -12.52 2.91
CA LEU A 55 -4.44 -12.69 2.66
C LEU A 55 -3.54 -12.13 3.77
N GLY A 56 -4.10 -11.54 4.83
CA GLY A 56 -3.33 -11.00 5.95
C GLY A 56 -2.51 -9.75 5.60
N LEU A 57 -2.87 -9.03 4.54
CA LEU A 57 -2.13 -7.88 4.03
C LEU A 57 -2.50 -6.55 4.70
N THR A 58 -3.51 -6.54 5.57
CA THR A 58 -4.05 -5.32 6.19
C THR A 58 -2.97 -4.46 6.83
N GLN A 59 -2.11 -5.06 7.65
CA GLN A 59 -1.09 -4.31 8.37
C GLN A 59 0.04 -3.85 7.46
N ASP A 60 0.36 -4.63 6.44
CA ASP A 60 1.35 -4.25 5.44
C ASP A 60 0.88 -2.99 4.71
N LEU A 61 -0.35 -2.96 4.19
CA LEU A 61 -0.88 -1.80 3.48
C LEU A 61 -0.96 -0.55 4.36
N LEU A 62 -1.39 -0.68 5.62
CA LEU A 62 -1.39 0.44 6.56
C LEU A 62 0.03 0.99 6.81
N THR A 63 1.02 0.10 6.88
CA THR A 63 2.42 0.50 7.12
C THR A 63 3.04 1.08 5.84
N MET A 64 2.73 0.53 4.67
CA MET A 64 3.09 1.10 3.37
C MET A 64 2.52 2.49 3.20
N LYS A 65 1.24 2.69 3.49
CA LYS A 65 0.61 4.01 3.43
C LYS A 65 1.35 5.02 4.31
N LYS A 66 1.69 4.66 5.56
CA LYS A 66 2.47 5.54 6.45
C LYS A 66 3.81 5.93 5.84
N LEU A 67 4.47 5.01 5.13
CA LEU A 67 5.72 5.30 4.44
C LEU A 67 5.49 6.35 3.34
N ILE A 68 4.53 6.08 2.45
CA ILE A 68 4.25 6.95 1.29
C ILE A 68 3.75 8.33 1.73
N ASP A 69 2.80 8.39 2.67
CA ASP A 69 2.27 9.64 3.22
C ASP A 69 3.38 10.47 3.86
N GLY A 70 4.32 9.83 4.57
CA GLY A 70 5.42 10.53 5.21
C GLY A 70 6.44 11.10 4.23
N VAL A 71 6.71 10.38 3.13
CA VAL A 71 7.53 10.88 2.01
C VAL A 71 6.83 12.07 1.34
N GLU A 72 5.53 11.94 1.05
CA GLU A 72 4.75 13.01 0.42
C GLU A 72 4.69 14.27 1.29
N GLN A 73 4.41 14.13 2.58
CA GLN A 73 4.38 15.26 3.52
C GLN A 73 5.75 15.95 3.67
N LYS A 74 6.84 15.19 3.65
CA LYS A 74 8.19 15.73 3.89
C LYS A 74 8.81 16.36 2.66
N PHE A 75 8.57 15.80 1.48
CA PHE A 75 9.24 16.19 0.24
C PHE A 75 8.31 16.78 -0.81
N GLY A 76 7.00 16.86 -0.54
CA GLY A 76 6.00 17.36 -1.50
C GLY A 76 5.88 16.51 -2.75
N ALA A 77 6.35 15.26 -2.68
CA ALA A 77 6.52 14.38 -3.83
C ALA A 77 5.83 13.05 -3.60
N SER A 78 5.00 12.69 -4.56
CA SER A 78 4.19 11.48 -4.50
C SER A 78 4.75 10.41 -5.43
N VAL A 79 4.23 9.20 -5.31
CA VAL A 79 4.57 8.11 -6.23
C VAL A 79 4.23 8.49 -7.68
N THR A 80 5.05 8.07 -8.62
CA THR A 80 4.82 8.28 -10.06
C THR A 80 3.60 7.50 -10.52
N ALA A 81 2.72 8.18 -11.24
CA ALA A 81 1.48 7.59 -11.75
C ALA A 81 1.75 6.48 -12.78
N ASP A 82 0.83 5.50 -12.86
CA ASP A 82 0.71 4.49 -13.91
C ASP A 82 1.91 3.51 -14.07
N LYS A 83 2.94 3.59 -13.21
CA LYS A 83 4.17 2.76 -13.33
C LYS A 83 4.19 1.53 -12.43
N ALA A 84 3.50 1.56 -11.29
CA ALA A 84 3.57 0.50 -10.28
C ALA A 84 2.50 -0.58 -10.49
N PRO A 85 2.76 -1.86 -10.17
CA PRO A 85 1.72 -2.91 -10.15
C PRO A 85 0.51 -2.54 -9.28
N PHE A 86 0.75 -1.77 -8.22
CA PHE A 86 -0.28 -1.23 -7.35
C PHE A 86 -1.28 -0.29 -8.03
N ALA A 87 -0.99 0.24 -9.23
CA ALA A 87 -1.94 1.03 -10.02
C ALA A 87 -3.11 0.20 -10.57
N GLN A 88 -3.07 -1.13 -10.42
CA GLN A 88 -4.19 -2.04 -10.71
C GLN A 88 -5.06 -2.33 -9.48
N SER A 89 -4.70 -1.79 -8.31
CA SER A 89 -5.46 -1.94 -7.07
C SER A 89 -6.19 -0.64 -6.74
N ILE A 90 -7.52 -0.68 -6.74
CA ILE A 90 -8.34 0.49 -6.37
C ILE A 90 -8.12 0.83 -4.88
N VAL A 91 -7.87 -0.19 -4.04
CA VAL A 91 -7.48 0.01 -2.64
C VAL A 91 -6.14 0.76 -2.52
N CYS A 92 -5.10 0.36 -3.26
CA CYS A 92 -3.82 1.07 -3.20
C CYS A 92 -3.90 2.50 -3.75
N ILE A 93 -4.71 2.73 -4.79
CA ILE A 93 -4.95 4.07 -5.33
C ILE A 93 -5.68 4.93 -4.28
N ALA A 94 -6.75 4.41 -3.67
CA ALA A 94 -7.50 5.12 -2.63
C ALA A 94 -6.62 5.46 -1.42
N LEU A 95 -5.68 4.59 -1.06
CA LEU A 95 -4.74 4.82 0.03
C LEU A 95 -3.60 5.79 -0.34
N GLY A 96 -3.41 6.11 -1.62
CA GLY A 96 -2.30 6.91 -2.12
C GLY A 96 -0.97 6.15 -2.24
N ILE A 97 -0.98 4.82 -2.10
CA ILE A 97 0.19 3.95 -2.32
C ILE A 97 0.53 3.88 -3.81
N ALA A 98 -0.49 4.01 -4.66
CA ALA A 98 -0.36 4.14 -6.11
C ALA A 98 -1.10 5.38 -6.60
N ARG A 99 -0.75 5.82 -7.82
CA ARG A 99 -1.46 6.86 -8.54
C ARG A 99 -1.76 6.42 -9.94
N VAL A 100 -2.90 6.87 -10.44
CA VAL A 100 -3.30 6.77 -11.84
C VAL A 100 -3.58 8.16 -12.37
N SER A 101 -3.21 8.41 -13.63
CA SER A 101 -3.54 9.68 -14.30
C SER A 101 -5.04 9.82 -14.59
N ASP A 102 -5.68 8.69 -14.90
CA ASP A 102 -7.12 8.58 -15.11
C ASP A 102 -7.63 7.31 -14.42
N VAL A 103 -8.79 7.39 -13.79
CA VAL A 103 -9.42 6.25 -13.09
C VAL A 103 -9.86 5.15 -14.09
N SER A 104 -10.07 5.52 -15.36
CA SER A 104 -10.29 4.56 -16.45
C SER A 104 -9.05 3.75 -16.83
N ASN A 105 -7.85 4.20 -16.42
CA ASN A 105 -6.61 3.43 -16.61
C ASN A 105 -6.45 2.30 -15.58
N ILE A 106 -7.38 2.19 -14.62
CA ILE A 106 -7.46 1.01 -13.76
C ILE A 106 -7.91 -0.15 -14.66
N GLY A 107 -6.91 -0.88 -15.14
CA GLY A 107 -7.10 -2.05 -15.98
C GLY A 107 -7.69 -3.22 -15.20
N LEU A 108 -7.21 -4.43 -15.48
CA LEU A 108 -7.63 -5.61 -14.73
C LEU A 108 -7.23 -5.47 -13.25
N PRO A 109 -8.10 -5.85 -12.30
CA PRO A 109 -7.79 -5.83 -10.88
C PRO A 109 -6.52 -6.61 -10.57
N MET A 110 -5.72 -6.08 -9.64
CA MET A 110 -4.50 -6.71 -9.17
C MET A 110 -4.77 -8.11 -8.60
N ASN A 111 -4.02 -9.12 -9.07
CA ASN A 111 -4.00 -10.44 -8.42
C ASN A 111 -3.08 -10.41 -7.20
N TRP A 112 -3.67 -10.24 -6.02
CA TRP A 112 -2.92 -10.19 -4.76
C TRP A 112 -2.18 -11.49 -4.41
N ALA A 113 -2.69 -12.66 -4.80
CA ALA A 113 -1.97 -13.92 -4.56
C ALA A 113 -0.66 -13.96 -5.36
N ASP A 114 -0.70 -13.59 -6.64
CA ASP A 114 0.51 -13.50 -7.47
C ASP A 114 1.47 -12.44 -6.94
N ALA A 115 0.94 -11.30 -6.49
CA ALA A 115 1.74 -10.23 -5.93
C ALA A 115 2.48 -10.64 -4.64
N ILE A 116 1.81 -11.41 -3.78
CA ILE A 116 2.44 -12.02 -2.59
C ILE A 116 3.49 -13.05 -3.01
N ALA A 117 3.18 -13.90 -4.00
CA ALA A 117 4.11 -14.90 -4.50
C ALA A 117 5.38 -14.27 -5.08
N GLN A 118 5.24 -13.15 -5.80
CA GLN A 118 6.36 -12.35 -6.29
C GLN A 118 7.17 -11.71 -5.14
N LYS A 119 6.49 -11.39 -4.03
CA LYS A 119 7.05 -10.83 -2.78
C LYS A 119 7.69 -9.45 -2.89
N LEU A 120 8.21 -9.07 -4.04
CA LEU A 120 8.93 -7.82 -4.30
C LEU A 120 8.16 -6.98 -5.32
N LEU A 121 7.56 -5.89 -4.85
CA LEU A 121 6.74 -5.00 -5.68
C LEU A 121 7.34 -3.60 -5.71
N PRO A 122 7.54 -2.99 -6.89
CA PRO A 122 8.11 -1.66 -6.98
C PRO A 122 7.07 -0.56 -6.76
N VAL A 123 7.51 0.50 -6.10
CA VAL A 123 6.94 1.85 -6.23
C VAL A 123 8.00 2.77 -6.80
N TYR A 124 7.55 3.77 -7.54
CA TYR A 124 8.43 4.66 -8.27
C TYR A 124 8.30 6.08 -7.71
N PHE A 125 9.45 6.70 -7.46
CA PHE A 125 9.55 8.13 -7.18
C PHE A 125 10.39 8.81 -8.26
N SER A 126 10.28 10.13 -8.40
CA SER A 126 11.22 10.88 -9.25
C SER A 126 12.66 10.64 -8.81
N ASP A 127 13.61 10.72 -9.74
CA ASP A 127 15.03 10.49 -9.43
C ASP A 127 15.55 11.42 -8.33
N THR A 128 15.05 12.67 -8.31
CA THR A 128 15.37 13.69 -7.30
C THR A 128 14.88 13.34 -5.89
N VAL A 129 13.81 12.54 -5.76
CA VAL A 129 13.16 12.24 -4.48
C VAL A 129 13.50 10.83 -3.98
N ARG A 130 13.77 9.89 -4.88
CA ARG A 130 13.94 8.47 -4.54
C ARG A 130 14.97 8.22 -3.43
N ASN A 131 16.13 8.86 -3.48
CA ASN A 131 17.15 8.74 -2.41
C ASN A 131 16.66 9.29 -1.06
N ASN A 132 15.93 10.40 -1.09
CA ASN A 132 15.36 11.03 0.10
C ASN A 132 14.26 10.17 0.71
N ALA A 133 13.43 9.51 -0.11
CA ALA A 133 12.42 8.56 0.35
C ALA A 133 13.04 7.37 1.09
N VAL A 134 14.14 6.82 0.57
CA VAL A 134 14.89 5.72 1.22
C VAL A 134 15.50 6.17 2.55
N ALA A 135 16.15 7.33 2.57
CA ALA A 135 16.73 7.89 3.78
C ALA A 135 15.67 8.17 4.84
N TRP A 136 14.53 8.74 4.45
CA TRP A 136 13.40 9.00 5.33
C TRP A 136 12.83 7.71 5.92
N ALA A 137 12.63 6.67 5.10
CA ALA A 137 12.15 5.38 5.58
C ALA A 137 13.11 4.80 6.64
N LYS A 138 14.42 4.85 6.40
CA LYS A 138 15.43 4.39 7.37
C LYS A 138 15.40 5.20 8.68
N GLN A 139 15.29 6.52 8.60
CA GLN A 139 15.25 7.42 9.76
C GLN A 139 13.98 7.23 10.61
N ASN A 140 12.86 6.84 9.99
CA ASN A 140 11.57 6.64 10.66
C ASN A 140 11.34 5.18 11.10
N GLY A 141 12.39 4.38 11.20
CA GLY A 141 12.34 3.03 11.78
C GLY A 141 11.73 1.97 10.86
N PHE A 142 11.57 2.23 9.56
CA PHE A 142 11.16 1.19 8.63
C PHE A 142 12.32 0.19 8.42
N ASN A 143 11.97 -1.10 8.31
CA ASN A 143 12.93 -2.15 8.04
C ASN A 143 13.41 -2.06 6.58
N THR A 144 14.52 -1.34 6.37
CA THR A 144 15.10 -1.10 5.04
C THR A 144 16.34 -1.95 4.82
N SER A 145 16.54 -2.42 3.59
CA SER A 145 17.73 -3.14 3.17
C SER A 145 17.95 -2.99 1.67
N THR A 146 18.90 -3.73 1.11
CA THR A 146 19.21 -3.70 -0.33
C THR A 146 18.99 -5.08 -0.92
N TYR A 147 18.32 -5.16 -2.08
CA TYR A 147 18.15 -6.36 -2.88
C TYR A 147 18.67 -6.09 -4.30
N LEU A 148 19.71 -6.80 -4.72
CA LEU A 148 20.37 -6.62 -6.03
C LEU A 148 20.73 -5.14 -6.32
N GLY A 149 21.28 -4.44 -5.32
CA GLY A 149 21.64 -3.01 -5.43
C GLY A 149 20.45 -2.03 -5.35
N LYS A 150 19.21 -2.53 -5.30
CA LYS A 150 18.00 -1.69 -5.16
C LYS A 150 17.56 -1.57 -3.70
N PRO A 151 17.18 -0.37 -3.23
CA PRO A 151 16.70 -0.19 -1.86
C PRO A 151 15.28 -0.75 -1.71
N ILE A 152 15.06 -1.50 -0.63
CA ILE A 152 13.77 -2.11 -0.31
C ILE A 152 13.32 -1.77 1.11
N ALA A 153 12.01 -1.66 1.31
CA ALA A 153 11.37 -1.66 2.62
C ALA A 153 10.62 -2.99 2.82
N LYS A 154 10.88 -3.67 3.93
CA LYS A 154 10.32 -4.99 4.23
C LYS A 154 9.07 -4.85 5.10
N PHE A 155 7.95 -5.40 4.62
CA PHE A 155 6.74 -5.63 5.39
C PHE A 155 6.57 -7.14 5.66
N SER A 156 5.47 -7.54 6.28
CA SER A 156 5.28 -8.90 6.79
C SER A 156 5.21 -9.92 5.64
N ASN A 157 4.41 -9.63 4.62
CA ASN A 157 4.17 -10.53 3.49
C ASN A 157 4.82 -10.04 2.20
N ILE A 158 4.94 -8.72 2.02
CA ILE A 158 5.50 -8.12 0.81
C ILE A 158 6.62 -7.11 1.10
N TYR A 159 7.54 -6.98 0.15
CA TYR A 159 8.66 -6.04 0.17
C TYR A 159 8.46 -5.03 -0.93
N LEU A 160 8.67 -3.77 -0.60
CA LEU A 160 8.50 -2.65 -1.51
C LEU A 160 9.86 -2.18 -2.01
N ILE A 161 10.09 -2.30 -3.32
CA ILE A 161 11.27 -1.72 -3.95
C ILE A 161 11.00 -0.23 -4.14
N ILE A 162 11.85 0.62 -3.55
CA ILE A 162 11.76 2.07 -3.72
C ILE A 162 12.62 2.41 -4.94
N ASP A 163 12.03 2.35 -6.13
CA ASP A 163 12.74 2.54 -7.39
C ASP A 163 12.57 3.96 -7.94
N ARG A 164 13.39 4.31 -8.93
CA ARG A 164 13.36 5.61 -9.60
C ARG A 164 12.57 5.50 -10.90
N THR A 165 11.80 6.54 -11.20
CA THR A 165 11.26 6.73 -12.54
C THR A 165 12.42 7.13 -13.45
N ILE A 166 12.70 6.27 -14.44
CA ILE A 166 13.56 6.64 -15.56
C ILE A 166 12.62 7.29 -16.58
N GLU A 167 12.68 8.60 -16.70
CA GLU A 167 12.11 9.31 -17.85
C GLU A 167 12.95 8.90 -19.07
N ALA A 168 12.26 8.40 -20.10
CA ALA A 168 12.87 8.02 -21.38
C ALA A 168 12.90 9.23 -22.32
#